data_AF-A0A1Y2H5R7-F1
#
_entry.id   AF-A0A1Y2H5R7-F1
#
_cell.length_a   1.000
_cell.length_b   1.000
_cell.length_c   1.000
_cell.angle_alpha   90.00
_cell.angle_beta   90.00
_cell.angle_gamma   90.00
#
_symmetry.space_group_name_H-M   'P 1'
#
loop_
_entity.id
_entity.type
_entity.pdbx_description
1 polymer ?
#
loop_
_entity_poly.entity_id
_entity_poly.type
_entity_poly.pdbx_seq_one_letter_code
_entity_poly.pdbx_strand_id
1 'polypeptide(L)'
;MSVAFSDTNSDLPNSSANGGKQSGLGTTGPPGTGDEWCTPPRVLLVEDDAICRKLSGKLLSIFGCTFDVAQDGLAAVKAVNSGQYDVVLMDIVMPRMDG
;
A
#
# COMPACT_ATOMS: atom_id res chain seq x y z
N MET A 1 35.16 10.63 -27.51
CA MET A 1 34.75 9.84 -26.32
C MET A 1 33.24 9.92 -26.27
N SER A 2 32.57 9.01 -26.98
CA SER A 2 31.11 8.96 -27.10
C SER A 2 30.66 7.58 -26.65
N VAL A 3 29.80 7.54 -25.65
CA VAL A 3 29.18 6.33 -25.12
C VAL A 3 27.99 5.96 -26.03
N ALA A 4 27.99 4.73 -26.53
CA ALA A 4 26.90 4.17 -27.31
C ALA A 4 25.85 3.54 -26.37
N PHE A 5 24.60 3.96 -26.50
CA PHE A 5 23.43 3.26 -25.99
C PHE A 5 23.08 2.17 -27.02
N SER A 6 23.06 0.90 -26.59
CA SER A 6 22.59 -0.21 -27.40
C SER A 6 21.19 -0.62 -26.94
N ASP A 7 20.17 -0.05 -27.58
CA ASP A 7 18.82 -0.60 -27.64
C ASP A 7 18.68 -1.38 -28.96
N THR A 8 18.84 -2.69 -28.90
CA THR A 8 18.31 -3.59 -29.94
C THR A 8 17.93 -4.91 -29.30
N ASN A 9 16.65 -5.10 -28.98
CA ASN A 9 16.09 -6.42 -29.21
C ASN A 9 14.66 -6.31 -29.74
N SER A 10 14.57 -6.78 -30.97
CA SER A 10 13.43 -6.90 -31.85
C SER A 10 12.43 -7.95 -31.38
N ASP A 11 11.16 -7.63 -31.58
CA ASP A 11 9.98 -8.48 -31.42
C ASP A 11 10.07 -9.82 -32.17
N LEU A 12 9.67 -10.90 -31.49
CA LEU A 12 9.03 -12.09 -32.08
C LEU A 12 7.90 -12.58 -31.15
N PRO A 13 6.86 -13.25 -31.72
CA PRO A 13 5.53 -13.31 -31.14
C PRO A 13 5.32 -14.53 -30.23
N ASN A 14 4.53 -14.34 -29.18
CA ASN A 14 4.02 -15.43 -28.34
C ASN A 14 2.54 -15.65 -28.69
N SER A 15 2.26 -16.78 -29.34
CA SER A 15 0.94 -17.35 -29.52
C SER A 15 0.81 -18.57 -28.61
N SER A 16 -0.21 -18.54 -27.75
CA SER A 16 -0.96 -19.67 -27.15
C SER A 16 -0.21 -20.94 -26.73
N ALA A 17 -0.12 -21.17 -25.41
CA ALA A 17 -0.08 -22.52 -24.85
C ALA A 17 -0.77 -22.59 -23.47
N ASN A 18 -1.58 -23.62 -23.36
CA ASN A 18 -2.53 -24.00 -22.33
C ASN A 18 -1.86 -24.57 -21.06
N GLY A 19 -2.55 -24.46 -19.92
CA GLY A 19 -2.48 -25.44 -18.84
C GLY A 19 -1.60 -25.09 -17.64
N GLY A 20 -2.21 -25.11 -16.45
CA GLY A 20 -1.45 -25.25 -15.20
C GLY A 20 -2.04 -24.52 -14.01
N LYS A 21 -2.87 -25.24 -13.26
CA LYS A 21 -3.13 -25.06 -11.81
C LYS A 21 -2.06 -24.23 -11.08
N GLN A 22 -2.48 -23.15 -10.45
CA GLN A 22 -1.79 -22.59 -9.28
C GLN A 22 -2.84 -22.30 -8.20
N SER A 23 -3.40 -23.39 -7.65
CA SER A 23 -3.82 -23.39 -6.25
C SER A 23 -2.56 -23.56 -5.42
N GLY A 24 -2.21 -22.51 -4.68
CA GLY A 24 -1.03 -22.40 -3.83
C GLY A 24 -0.81 -20.90 -3.63
N LEU A 25 -0.65 -20.36 -2.44
CA LEU A 25 -0.31 -20.92 -1.15
C LEU A 25 -0.73 -19.81 -0.18
N GLY A 26 -1.56 -20.11 0.81
CA GLY A 26 -1.76 -19.17 1.92
C GLY A 26 -0.40 -18.87 2.52
N THR A 27 0.02 -17.60 2.49
CA THR A 27 1.23 -17.16 3.15
C THR A 27 0.96 -17.10 4.65
N THR A 28 1.02 -18.25 5.31
CA THR A 28 1.21 -18.31 6.76
C THR A 28 2.62 -17.79 7.03
N GLY A 29 2.71 -16.57 7.56
CA GLY A 29 3.94 -16.03 8.13
C GLY A 29 4.47 -16.92 9.27
N PRO A 30 5.75 -16.75 9.66
CA PRO A 30 6.40 -17.58 10.66
C PRO A 30 5.71 -17.45 12.03
N PRO A 31 5.64 -18.53 12.84
CA PRO A 31 5.06 -18.45 14.17
C PRO A 31 6.10 -17.92 15.16
N GLY A 32 5.74 -16.86 15.90
CA GLY A 32 6.40 -16.50 17.15
C GLY A 32 7.09 -15.13 17.18
N THR A 33 6.34 -14.12 17.64
CA THR A 33 6.73 -13.19 18.73
C THR A 33 5.51 -12.33 19.10
N GLY A 34 4.75 -12.74 20.12
CA GLY A 34 4.09 -11.88 21.13
C GLY A 34 3.03 -10.83 20.79
N ASP A 35 2.92 -10.31 19.57
CA ASP A 35 2.04 -9.20 19.19
C ASP A 35 1.37 -9.46 17.83
N GLU A 36 0.86 -10.67 17.61
CA GLU A 36 0.09 -10.99 16.40
C GLU A 36 -1.35 -10.49 16.56
N TRP A 37 -1.68 -9.40 15.88
CA TRP A 37 -3.08 -9.03 15.69
C TRP A 37 -3.76 -10.18 14.94
N CYS A 38 -4.82 -10.76 15.52
CA CYS A 38 -5.52 -11.92 14.95
C CYS A 38 -6.05 -11.67 13.52
N THR A 39 -6.15 -10.40 13.12
CA THR A 39 -6.42 -9.92 11.77
C THR A 39 -5.58 -8.65 11.51
N PRO A 40 -4.95 -8.44 10.36
CA PRO A 40 -4.24 -7.19 10.10
C PRO A 40 -5.16 -5.97 10.28
N PRO A 41 -4.83 -4.99 11.16
CA PRO A 41 -5.69 -3.83 11.37
C PRO A 41 -5.83 -3.02 10.08
N ARG A 42 -7.02 -2.46 9.87
CA ARG A 42 -7.32 -1.57 8.74
C ARG A 42 -7.15 -0.12 9.18
N VAL A 43 -6.14 0.53 8.63
CA VAL A 43 -5.76 1.91 8.99
C VAL A 43 -6.16 2.87 7.88
N LEU A 44 -6.81 3.99 8.23
CA LEU A 44 -6.95 5.11 7.31
C LEU A 44 -5.84 6.12 7.59
N LEU A 45 -4.92 6.29 6.64
CA LEU A 45 -3.87 7.31 6.70
C LEU A 45 -4.38 8.61 6.06
N VAL A 46 -4.39 9.71 6.82
CA VAL A 46 -4.80 11.04 6.36
C VAL A 46 -3.59 11.96 6.36
N GLU A 47 -3.11 12.28 5.16
CA GLU A 47 -1.82 12.95 4.97
C GLU A 47 -1.81 13.75 3.65
N ASP A 48 -1.63 15.07 3.75
CA ASP A 48 -1.71 15.99 2.61
C ASP A 48 -0.38 16.10 1.85
N ASP A 49 0.75 15.95 2.54
CA ASP A 49 2.07 15.92 1.90
C ASP A 49 2.40 14.55 1.26
N ALA A 50 2.87 14.58 0.01
CA ALA A 50 3.14 13.36 -0.74
C ALA A 50 4.36 12.56 -0.21
N ILE A 51 5.33 13.24 0.39
CA ILE A 51 6.54 12.62 0.95
C ILE A 51 6.18 11.97 2.28
N CYS A 52 5.50 12.69 3.17
CA CYS A 52 4.99 12.17 4.44
C CYS A 52 4.09 10.96 4.20
N ARG A 53 3.16 11.04 3.23
CA ARG A 53 2.29 9.92 2.87
C ARG A 53 3.05 8.67 2.47
N LYS A 54 4.10 8.83 1.66
CA LYS A 54 4.93 7.70 1.22
C LYS A 54 5.75 7.11 2.37
N LEU A 55 6.22 7.94 3.30
CA LEU A 55 6.94 7.50 4.48
C LEU A 55 6.01 6.73 5.43
N SER A 56 4.88 7.32 5.80
CA SER A 56 3.88 6.74 6.69
C SER A 56 3.29 5.45 6.13
N GLY A 57 3.00 5.38 4.83
CA GLY A 57 2.54 4.15 4.19
C GLY A 57 3.57 3.01 4.23
N LYS A 58 4.87 3.33 4.09
CA LYS A 58 5.93 2.33 4.25
C LYS A 58 6.03 1.82 5.69
N LEU A 59 5.90 2.71 6.68
CA LEU A 59 5.89 2.33 8.09
C LEU A 59 4.73 1.39 8.40
N LEU A 60 3.51 1.74 7.98
CA LEU A 60 2.31 0.89 8.15
C LEU A 60 2.49 -0.48 7.49
N SER A 61 3.11 -0.53 6.31
CA SER A 61 3.42 -1.79 5.64
C SER A 61 4.44 -2.63 6.40
N ILE A 62 5.45 -2.03 7.03
CA ILE A 62 6.45 -2.74 7.86
C ILE A 62 5.78 -3.32 9.11
N PHE A 63 4.79 -2.62 9.68
CA PHE A 63 4.00 -3.11 10.82
C PHE A 63 2.96 -4.16 10.44
N GLY A 64 2.84 -4.53 9.15
CA GLY A 64 1.88 -5.53 8.70
C GLY A 64 0.43 -5.06 8.69
N CYS A 65 0.19 -3.75 8.75
CA CYS A 65 -1.15 -3.17 8.67
C CYS A 65 -1.65 -3.12 7.23
N THR A 66 -2.96 -3.25 7.06
CA THR A 66 -3.62 -2.86 5.81
C THR A 66 -4.00 -1.38 5.92
N PHE A 67 -3.84 -0.60 4.85
CA PHE A 67 -4.16 0.81 4.94
C PHE A 67 -4.70 1.40 3.64
N ASP A 68 -5.61 2.35 3.79
CA ASP A 68 -6.08 3.25 2.73
C ASP A 68 -5.56 4.67 2.99
N VAL A 69 -5.59 5.52 1.98
CA VAL A 69 -5.06 6.89 2.05
C VAL A 69 -6.13 7.91 1.71
N ALA A 70 -6.27 8.93 2.56
CA ALA A 70 -6.94 10.19 2.26
C ALA A 70 -5.93 11.35 2.22
N GLN A 71 -6.14 12.31 1.32
CA GLN A 71 -5.25 13.47 1.15
C GLN A 71 -5.70 14.71 1.91
N ASP A 72 -6.90 14.66 2.51
CA ASP A 72 -7.48 15.74 3.28
C ASP A 72 -8.57 15.18 4.21
N GLY A 73 -8.99 15.98 5.20
CA GLY A 73 -10.02 15.59 6.16
C GLY A 73 -11.39 15.28 5.53
N LEU A 74 -11.77 15.93 4.42
CA LEU A 74 -13.05 15.66 3.76
C LEU A 74 -13.07 14.29 3.09
N ALA A 75 -11.97 13.93 2.42
CA ALA A 75 -11.76 12.61 1.87
C ALA A 75 -11.70 11.56 2.99
N ALA A 76 -11.10 11.89 4.15
CA ALA A 76 -11.07 11.02 5.31
C ALA A 76 -12.47 10.72 5.85
N VAL A 77 -13.31 11.75 6.06
CA VAL A 77 -14.69 11.58 6.52
C VAL A 77 -15.51 10.73 5.53
N LYS A 78 -15.35 10.96 4.22
CA LYS A 78 -15.99 10.12 3.20
C LYS A 78 -15.52 8.68 3.27
N ALA A 79 -14.22 8.44 3.42
CA ALA A 79 -13.64 7.11 3.52
C ALA A 79 -14.20 6.38 4.76
N VAL A 80 -14.17 7.00 5.94
CA VAL A 80 -14.71 6.42 7.19
C VAL A 80 -16.20 6.12 7.08
N ASN A 81 -17.00 6.98 6.43
CA ASN A 81 -18.43 6.72 6.23
C ASN A 81 -18.70 5.58 5.23
N SER A 82 -17.79 5.33 4.28
CA SER A 82 -17.94 4.27 3.27
C SER A 82 -17.29 2.94 3.64
N GLY A 83 -16.36 2.96 4.60
CA GLY A 83 -15.52 1.84 4.96
C GLY A 83 -15.57 1.51 6.44
N GLN A 84 -14.80 0.51 6.84
CA GLN A 84 -14.60 0.12 8.24
C GLN A 84 -13.10 0.14 8.49
N TYR A 85 -12.70 1.01 9.41
CA TYR A 85 -11.31 1.19 9.82
C TYR A 85 -11.21 1.02 11.33
N ASP A 86 -10.16 0.32 11.77
CA ASP A 86 -9.88 0.11 13.18
C ASP A 86 -9.16 1.32 13.79
N VAL A 87 -8.37 2.01 12.96
CA VAL A 87 -7.55 3.17 13.35
C VAL A 87 -7.55 4.21 12.25
N VAL A 88 -7.65 5.48 12.61
CA VAL A 88 -7.38 6.61 11.71
C VAL A 88 -6.07 7.26 12.17
N LEU A 89 -5.07 7.27 11.29
CA LEU A 89 -3.80 7.96 11.50
C LEU A 89 -3.83 9.25 10.71
N MET A 90 -4.01 10.38 11.39
CA MET A 90 -4.15 11.69 10.77
C MET A 90 -2.98 12.61 11.14
N ASP A 91 -2.45 13.33 10.16
CA ASP A 91 -1.43 14.36 10.43
C ASP A 91 -2.02 15.50 11.25
N ILE A 92 -1.27 15.95 12.24
CA ILE A 92 -1.61 17.03 13.15
C ILE A 92 -1.39 18.42 12.52
N VAL A 93 -0.52 18.53 11.51
CA VAL A 93 -0.23 19.80 10.83
C VAL A 93 -0.71 19.74 9.39
N MET A 94 -2.03 19.86 9.20
CA MET A 94 -2.61 20.09 7.88
C MET A 94 -2.81 21.60 7.65
N PRO A 95 -2.01 22.26 6.78
CA PRO A 95 -2.04 23.72 6.60
C PRO A 95 -3.33 24.30 5.99
N ARG A 96 -4.29 23.48 5.56
CA ARG A 96 -5.53 23.94 4.89
C ARG A 96 -6.84 23.51 5.55
N MET A 97 -6.80 22.55 6.48
CA MET A 97 -7.95 22.01 7.20
C MET A 97 -7.43 21.55 8.55
N ASP A 98 -8.00 22.05 9.64
CA ASP A 98 -7.72 21.50 10.95
C ASP A 98 -8.23 20.05 10.94
N GLY A 99 -7.33 19.10 11.25
CA GLY A 99 -7.63 17.65 11.25
C GLY A 99 -8.72 17.28 12.24
#